data_AF-A0A3M1QET4-F1
#
_entry.id   AF-A0A3M1QET4-F1
#
_cell.length_a   1.000
_cell.length_b   1.000
_cell.length_c   1.000
_cell.angle_alpha   90.00
_cell.angle_beta   90.00
_cell.angle_gamma   90.00
#
_symmetry.space_group_name_H-M   'P 1'
#
loop_
_entity.id
_entity.type
_entity.pdbx_description
1 polymer ?
#
loop_
_entity_poly.entity_id
_entity_poly.type
_entity_poly.pdbx_seq_one_letter_code
_entity_poly.pdbx_strand_id
1 'polypeptide(L)'
;MLFIIIMLIGSLVVFVRTGLIIMGFYKEPILRGFERYGAEEPLFFPLPTLLFATGTLFISSGMLLFPLINWPGGIAWLFGLPLIWLGYFMRERRQLVLDYPQIFLSYPRWYYELFERTDRYERRYIAYMWLWLPRKLRLIYNGNTRAFFQWVDLVVMSNTVEEGTTKEHWPWLR
;
A
#
# COMPACT_ATOMS: atom_id res chain seq x y z
N MET A 1 -21.04 -15.59 -18.09
CA MET A 1 -20.61 -16.33 -16.87
C MET A 1 -19.10 -16.31 -16.68
N LEU A 2 -18.29 -16.82 -17.62
CA LEU A 2 -16.83 -16.84 -17.49
C LEU A 2 -16.19 -15.47 -17.18
N PHE A 3 -16.64 -14.40 -17.85
CA PHE A 3 -16.19 -13.04 -17.57
C PHE A 3 -16.45 -12.57 -16.12
N ILE A 4 -17.63 -12.89 -15.57
CA ILE A 4 -18.02 -12.51 -14.20
C ILE A 4 -17.16 -13.27 -13.18
N ILE A 5 -16.87 -14.53 -13.45
CA ILE A 5 -15.97 -15.35 -12.62
C ILE A 5 -14.56 -14.77 -12.61
N ILE A 6 -14.03 -14.35 -13.78
CA ILE A 6 -12.72 -13.69 -13.86
C ILE A 6 -12.71 -12.38 -13.06
N MET A 7 -13.76 -11.56 -13.18
CA MET A 7 -13.89 -10.32 -12.39
C MET A 7 -13.97 -10.59 -10.88
N LEU A 8 -14.68 -11.64 -10.46
CA LEU A 8 -14.78 -12.04 -9.06
C LEU A 8 -13.41 -12.49 -8.53
N ILE A 9 -12.73 -13.37 -9.26
CA ILE A 9 -11.39 -13.85 -8.86
C ILE A 9 -10.40 -12.68 -8.81
N GLY A 10 -10.40 -11.82 -9.83
CA GLY A 10 -9.52 -10.65 -9.89
C GLY A 10 -9.74 -9.68 -8.73
N SER A 11 -11.01 -9.36 -8.43
CA SER A 11 -11.35 -8.47 -7.32
C SER A 11 -11.02 -9.09 -5.97
N LEU A 12 -11.21 -10.41 -5.80
CA LEU A 12 -10.82 -11.14 -4.60
C LEU A 12 -9.30 -11.12 -4.38
N VAL A 13 -8.51 -11.34 -5.44
CA VAL A 13 -7.05 -11.25 -5.38
C VAL A 13 -6.59 -9.85 -4.97
N VAL A 14 -7.18 -8.79 -5.56
CA VAL A 14 -6.86 -7.41 -5.19
C VAL A 14 -7.26 -7.10 -3.76
N PHE A 15 -8.43 -7.56 -3.31
CA PHE A 15 -8.90 -7.38 -1.94
C PHE A 15 -7.96 -8.06 -0.93
N VAL A 16 -7.64 -9.34 -1.15
CA VAL A 16 -6.72 -10.10 -0.29
C VAL A 16 -5.33 -9.47 -0.28
N ARG A 17 -4.79 -9.11 -1.45
CA ARG A 17 -3.49 -8.42 -1.55
C ARG A 17 -3.49 -7.13 -0.72
N THR A 18 -4.54 -6.32 -0.85
CA THR A 18 -4.62 -5.03 -0.13
C THR A 18 -4.78 -5.25 1.37
N GLY A 19 -5.57 -6.24 1.79
CA GLY A 19 -5.68 -6.66 3.19
C GLY A 19 -4.33 -7.11 3.79
N LEU A 20 -3.57 -7.94 3.06
CA LEU A 20 -2.23 -8.38 3.49
C LEU A 20 -1.25 -7.20 3.62
N ILE A 21 -1.35 -6.20 2.75
CA ILE A 21 -0.55 -4.98 2.85
C ILE A 21 -0.93 -4.20 4.11
N ILE A 22 -2.22 -4.04 4.39
CA ILE A 22 -2.71 -3.29 5.57
C ILE A 22 -2.31 -3.97 6.88
N MET A 23 -2.43 -5.30 6.94
CA MET A 23 -1.98 -6.09 8.09
C MET A 23 -0.45 -6.09 8.25
N GLY A 24 0.30 -5.66 7.23
CA GLY A 24 1.76 -5.64 7.23
C GLY A 24 2.40 -6.96 6.81
N PHE A 25 1.62 -7.99 6.45
CA PHE A 25 2.15 -9.28 5.97
C PHE A 25 2.73 -9.20 4.55
N TYR A 26 2.46 -8.12 3.80
CA TYR A 26 2.94 -7.97 2.43
C TYR A 26 3.44 -6.56 2.16
N LYS A 27 4.70 -6.27 2.52
CA LYS A 27 5.31 -4.93 2.44
C LYS A 27 6.01 -4.66 1.10
N GLU A 28 6.39 -5.72 0.40
CA GLU A 28 7.14 -5.68 -0.87
C GLU A 28 6.56 -4.76 -1.96
N PRO A 29 5.24 -4.75 -2.28
CA PRO A 29 4.73 -3.91 -3.35
C PRO A 29 4.85 -2.41 -3.05
N ILE A 30 4.84 -2.03 -1.78
CA ILE A 30 5.02 -0.64 -1.37
C ILE A 30 6.49 -0.24 -1.50
N LEU A 31 7.40 -1.07 -0.99
CA LEU A 31 8.84 -0.77 -1.01
C LEU A 31 9.37 -0.66 -2.44
N ARG A 32 8.89 -1.49 -3.37
CA ARG A 32 9.16 -1.33 -4.81
C ARG A 32 8.66 -0.01 -5.40
N GLY A 33 7.63 0.58 -4.79
CA GLY A 33 7.15 1.91 -5.19
C GLY A 33 8.22 2.98 -4.98
N PHE A 34 8.94 2.95 -3.86
CA PHE A 34 9.94 3.96 -3.52
C PHE A 34 11.21 3.91 -4.36
N GLU A 35 11.46 2.81 -5.08
CA GLU A 35 12.60 2.68 -6.00
C GLU A 35 12.53 3.70 -7.15
N ARG A 36 11.34 4.12 -7.56
CA ARG A 36 11.16 4.98 -8.75
C ARG A 36 11.52 6.43 -8.45
N TYR A 37 12.45 6.99 -9.24
CA TYR A 37 12.73 8.43 -9.28
C TYR A 37 11.57 9.17 -9.97
N GLY A 38 10.61 9.64 -9.19
CA GLY A 38 9.52 10.53 -9.63
C GLY A 38 9.51 11.85 -8.87
N ALA A 39 8.97 12.90 -9.49
CA ALA A 39 8.77 14.21 -8.85
C ALA A 39 7.88 14.07 -7.60
N GLU A 40 6.81 13.27 -7.70
CA GLU A 40 5.91 12.92 -6.60
C GLU A 40 6.35 11.63 -5.88
N GLU A 41 6.22 11.59 -4.56
CA GLU A 41 6.36 10.33 -3.82
C GLU A 41 5.13 9.43 -4.06
N PRO A 42 5.34 8.13 -4.37
CA PRO A 42 4.23 7.20 -4.54
C PRO A 42 3.62 6.88 -3.18
N LEU A 43 2.66 7.70 -2.77
CA LEU A 43 1.87 7.46 -1.57
C LEU A 43 0.95 6.26 -1.79
N PHE A 44 1.08 5.28 -0.91
CA PHE A 44 0.20 4.13 -0.89
C PHE A 44 -1.12 4.52 -0.23
N PHE A 45 -2.17 4.68 -1.04
CA PHE A 45 -3.52 4.98 -0.57
C PHE A 45 -4.43 3.75 -0.75
N PRO A 46 -4.61 2.90 0.28
CA PRO A 46 -5.33 1.63 0.12
C PRO A 46 -6.84 1.79 0.00
N LEU A 47 -7.41 2.89 0.50
CA LEU A 47 -8.87 3.07 0.61
C LEU A 47 -9.60 3.00 -0.74
N PRO A 48 -9.19 3.75 -1.80
CA PRO A 48 -9.85 3.64 -3.10
C PRO A 48 -9.77 2.23 -3.67
N THR A 49 -8.60 1.60 -3.56
CA THR A 49 -8.39 0.24 -4.07
C THR A 49 -9.29 -0.76 -3.35
N LEU A 50 -9.45 -0.63 -2.03
CA LEU A 50 -10.39 -1.46 -1.26
C LEU A 50 -11.83 -1.21 -1.68
N LEU A 51 -12.25 0.05 -1.81
CA LEU A 51 -13.61 0.41 -2.21
C LEU A 51 -13.98 -0.10 -3.60
N PHE A 52 -13.05 0.00 -4.56
CA PHE A 52 -13.21 -0.59 -5.88
C PHE A 52 -13.30 -2.12 -5.80
N ALA A 53 -12.41 -2.77 -5.04
CA ALA A 53 -12.39 -4.21 -4.91
C ALA A 53 -13.67 -4.75 -4.23
N THR A 54 -14.13 -4.12 -3.14
CA THR A 54 -15.36 -4.50 -2.45
C THR A 54 -16.58 -4.26 -3.32
N GLY A 55 -16.70 -3.10 -3.96
CA GLY A 55 -17.83 -2.81 -4.84
C GLY A 55 -17.91 -3.79 -6.02
N THR A 56 -16.78 -4.15 -6.62
CA THR A 56 -16.71 -5.15 -7.70
C THR A 56 -17.05 -6.56 -7.19
N LEU A 57 -16.62 -6.92 -5.97
CA LEU A 57 -16.97 -8.19 -5.33
C LEU A 57 -18.49 -8.29 -5.08
N PHE A 58 -19.12 -7.22 -4.58
CA PHE A 58 -20.57 -7.19 -4.36
C PHE A 58 -21.35 -7.38 -5.66
N ILE A 59 -21.00 -6.66 -6.72
CA ILE A 59 -21.68 -6.77 -8.02
C ILE A 59 -21.48 -8.17 -8.61
N SER A 60 -20.22 -8.64 -8.65
CA SER A 60 -19.91 -9.95 -9.26
C SER A 60 -20.53 -11.12 -8.51
N SER A 61 -20.51 -11.11 -7.17
CA SER A 61 -21.18 -12.12 -6.35
C SER A 61 -22.70 -12.09 -6.51
N GLY A 62 -23.31 -10.90 -6.50
CA GLY A 62 -24.74 -10.73 -6.72
C GLY A 62 -25.21 -11.23 -8.08
N MET A 63 -24.44 -10.97 -9.15
CA MET A 63 -24.76 -11.45 -10.49
C MET A 63 -24.64 -12.98 -10.62
N LEU A 64 -23.73 -13.61 -9.86
CA LEU A 64 -23.62 -15.08 -9.84
C LEU A 64 -24.71 -15.73 -8.99
N LEU A 65 -25.09 -15.12 -7.87
CA LEU A 65 -26.11 -15.66 -6.96
C LEU A 65 -27.56 -15.46 -7.47
N PHE A 66 -27.79 -14.46 -8.32
CA PHE A 66 -29.09 -14.19 -8.93
C PHE A 66 -29.72 -15.44 -9.58
N PRO A 67 -29.05 -16.14 -10.53
CA PRO A 67 -29.62 -17.34 -11.15
C PRO A 67 -29.67 -18.57 -10.22
N LEU A 68 -28.91 -18.59 -9.13
CA LEU A 68 -28.82 -19.75 -8.22
C LEU A 68 -29.91 -19.76 -7.14
N ILE A 69 -30.21 -18.60 -6.57
CA ILE A 69 -31.06 -18.48 -5.35
C ILE A 69 -32.21 -17.48 -5.59
N ASN A 70 -32.38 -16.95 -6.81
CA ASN A 70 -33.28 -15.82 -7.10
C ASN A 70 -33.03 -14.63 -6.17
N TRP A 71 -31.78 -14.44 -5.76
CA TRP A 71 -31.39 -13.32 -4.91
C TRP A 71 -31.76 -12.02 -5.63
N PRO A 72 -32.36 -11.01 -4.97
CA PRO A 72 -32.67 -9.74 -5.62
C PRO A 72 -31.37 -9.05 -6.05
N GLY A 73 -31.03 -9.21 -7.33
CA GLY A 73 -29.79 -8.69 -7.91
C GLY A 73 -29.64 -7.18 -7.69
N GLY A 74 -30.76 -6.46 -7.58
CA GLY A 74 -30.81 -5.03 -7.25
C GLY A 74 -30.07 -4.66 -5.96
N ILE A 75 -30.02 -5.53 -4.94
CA ILE A 75 -29.29 -5.27 -3.70
C ILE A 75 -27.78 -5.17 -3.96
N ALA A 76 -27.23 -6.05 -4.80
CA ALA A 76 -25.81 -6.04 -5.12
C ALA A 76 -25.39 -4.77 -5.89
N TRP A 77 -26.25 -4.28 -6.78
CA TRP A 77 -26.04 -3.01 -7.49
C TRP A 77 -26.17 -1.81 -6.55
N LEU A 78 -27.16 -1.83 -5.65
CA LEU A 78 -27.42 -0.77 -4.68
C LEU A 78 -26.20 -0.52 -3.78
N PHE A 79 -25.52 -1.58 -3.32
CA PHE A 79 -24.34 -1.43 -2.47
C PHE A 79 -23.03 -1.32 -3.28
N GLY A 80 -22.93 -2.03 -4.40
CA GLY A 80 -21.70 -2.08 -5.18
C GLY A 80 -21.38 -0.79 -5.95
N LEU A 81 -22.38 -0.18 -6.59
CA LEU A 81 -22.16 1.05 -7.39
C LEU A 81 -21.71 2.25 -6.54
N PRO A 82 -22.34 2.55 -5.37
CA PRO A 82 -21.87 3.64 -4.52
C PRO A 82 -20.44 3.45 -4.03
N LEU A 83 -20.03 2.20 -3.72
CA LEU A 83 -18.66 1.91 -3.29
C LEU A 83 -17.64 2.19 -4.41
N ILE A 84 -17.93 1.76 -5.64
CA ILE A 84 -17.09 2.05 -6.80
C ILE A 84 -17.03 3.56 -7.06
N TRP A 85 -18.16 4.24 -6.99
CA TRP A 85 -18.25 5.68 -7.19
C TRP A 85 -17.48 6.47 -6.13
N LEU A 86 -17.60 6.07 -4.87
CA LEU A 86 -16.85 6.67 -3.75
C LEU A 86 -15.35 6.41 -3.90
N GLY A 87 -14.94 5.20 -4.32
CA GLY A 87 -13.55 4.89 -4.66
C GLY A 87 -13.01 5.76 -5.80
N TYR A 88 -13.80 6.00 -6.84
CA TYR A 88 -13.44 6.91 -7.94
C TYR A 88 -13.30 8.35 -7.45
N PHE A 89 -14.27 8.85 -6.69
CA PHE A 89 -14.24 10.20 -6.13
C PHE A 89 -13.02 10.44 -5.23
N MET A 90 -12.67 9.47 -4.38
CA MET A 90 -11.47 9.54 -3.54
C MET A 90 -10.17 9.53 -4.36
N ARG A 91 -10.14 8.78 -5.47
CA ARG A 91 -8.97 8.74 -6.36
C ARG A 91 -8.77 10.08 -7.08
N GLU A 92 -9.85 10.69 -7.55
CA GLU A 92 -9.80 11.99 -8.22
C GLU A 92 -9.34 13.09 -7.25
N ARG A 93 -9.81 13.04 -6.00
CA ARG A 93 -9.40 13.98 -4.95
C ARG A 93 -8.14 13.56 -4.19
N ARG A 94 -7.19 12.90 -4.87
CA ARG A 94 -5.90 12.48 -4.28
C ARG A 94 -5.13 13.64 -3.64
N GLN A 95 -5.31 14.87 -4.12
CA GLN A 95 -4.71 16.07 -3.51
C GLN A 95 -5.16 16.29 -2.05
N LEU A 96 -6.41 15.97 -1.70
CA LEU A 96 -6.87 16.07 -0.29
C LEU A 96 -6.13 15.08 0.65
N VAL A 97 -5.63 13.97 0.10
CA VAL A 97 -4.81 13.01 0.86
C VAL A 97 -3.41 13.55 1.11
N LEU A 98 -2.88 14.35 0.18
CA LEU A 98 -1.61 15.07 0.33
C LEU A 98 -1.73 16.20 1.36
N ASP A 99 -2.88 16.86 1.40
CA ASP A 99 -3.14 17.98 2.33
C ASP A 99 -3.34 17.51 3.78
N TYR A 100 -3.91 16.31 3.98
CA TYR A 100 -4.16 15.72 5.30
C TYR A 100 -3.53 14.31 5.46
N PRO A 101 -2.19 14.21 5.39
CA PRO A 101 -1.49 12.93 5.42
C PRO A 101 -1.72 12.18 6.74
N GLN A 102 -1.85 12.90 7.85
CA GLN A 102 -2.04 12.31 9.18
C GLN A 102 -3.31 11.45 9.28
N ILE A 103 -4.41 11.88 8.65
CA ILE A 103 -5.70 11.18 8.74
C ILE A 103 -5.72 10.01 7.75
N PHE A 104 -5.28 10.25 6.52
CA PHE A 104 -5.42 9.29 5.43
C PHE A 104 -4.26 8.29 5.33
N LEU A 105 -3.07 8.59 5.86
CA LEU A 105 -1.92 7.67 5.91
C LEU A 105 -1.76 6.95 7.24
N SER A 106 -2.60 7.23 8.25
CA SER A 106 -2.64 6.49 9.52
C SER A 106 -2.83 4.97 9.35
N TYR A 107 -3.36 4.54 8.19
CA TYR A 107 -3.53 3.14 7.81
C TYR A 107 -2.82 2.87 6.48
N PRO A 108 -1.84 1.95 6.41
CA PRO A 108 -1.41 0.98 7.44
C PRO A 108 -0.48 1.55 8.53
N ARG A 109 -0.61 1.10 9.79
CA ARG A 109 0.24 1.58 10.91
C ARG A 109 1.75 1.43 10.66
N TRP A 110 2.17 0.29 10.12
CA TRP A 110 3.58 0.04 9.81
C TRP A 110 4.11 0.99 8.71
N TYR A 111 3.25 1.46 7.82
CA TYR A 111 3.63 2.38 6.77
C TYR A 111 3.76 3.80 7.34
N TYR A 112 2.81 4.21 8.19
CA TYR A 112 2.86 5.48 8.90
C TYR A 112 4.14 5.58 9.75
N GLU A 113 4.43 4.55 10.55
CA GLU A 113 5.63 4.51 11.41
C GLU A 113 6.93 4.53 10.59
N LEU A 114 6.94 3.95 9.39
CA LEU A 114 8.08 4.09 8.48
C LEU A 114 8.25 5.54 8.00
N PHE A 115 7.14 6.20 7.60
CA PHE A 115 7.17 7.59 7.14
C PHE A 115 7.58 8.58 8.22
N GLU A 116 7.12 8.36 9.46
CA GLU A 116 7.43 9.23 10.59
C GLU A 116 8.91 9.15 11.00
N ARG A 117 9.55 7.99 10.80
CA ARG A 117 10.94 7.73 11.22
C ARG A 117 11.99 8.01 10.17
N THR A 118 11.60 8.17 8.91
CA THR A 118 12.56 8.19 7.81
C THR A 118 12.34 9.36 6.88
N ASP A 119 13.43 9.83 6.29
CA ASP A 119 13.38 10.83 5.23
C ASP A 119 13.15 10.21 3.84
N ARG A 120 12.86 11.06 2.85
CA ARG A 120 12.67 10.63 1.46
C ARG A 120 13.85 9.82 0.91
N TYR A 121 15.08 10.26 1.22
CA TYR A 121 16.30 9.59 0.76
C TYR A 121 16.49 8.24 1.46
N GLU A 122 16.23 8.19 2.76
CA GLU A 122 16.31 6.95 3.55
C GLU A 122 15.28 5.92 3.07
N ARG A 123 14.03 6.31 2.81
CA ARG A 123 13.00 5.41 2.25
C ARG A 123 13.43 4.79 0.93
N ARG A 124 14.11 5.55 0.07
CA ARG A 124 14.65 5.05 -1.20
C ARG A 124 15.77 4.05 -0.95
N TYR A 125 16.71 4.38 -0.06
CA TYR A 125 17.80 3.48 0.30
C TYR A 125 17.28 2.17 0.90
N ILE A 126 16.30 2.24 1.81
CA ILE A 126 15.58 1.09 2.36
C ILE A 126 14.95 0.26 1.25
N ALA A 127 14.29 0.88 0.27
CA ALA A 127 13.70 0.17 -0.86
C ALA A 127 14.74 -0.55 -1.72
N TYR A 128 15.88 0.08 -2.00
CA TYR A 128 16.98 -0.57 -2.70
C TYR A 128 17.52 -1.75 -1.89
N MET A 129 17.83 -1.57 -0.61
CA MET A 129 18.34 -2.64 0.25
C MET A 129 17.33 -3.79 0.43
N TRP A 130 16.04 -3.48 0.46
CA TRP A 130 14.98 -4.49 0.50
C TRP A 130 14.99 -5.39 -0.73
N LEU A 131 15.23 -4.83 -1.92
CA LEU A 131 15.26 -5.58 -3.18
C LEU A 131 16.45 -6.54 -3.26
N TRP A 132 17.58 -6.16 -2.67
CA TRP A 132 18.78 -6.98 -2.58
C TRP A 132 18.67 -8.12 -1.56
N LEU A 133 17.69 -8.04 -0.66
CA LEU A 133 17.53 -9.00 0.42
C LEU A 133 17.09 -10.40 -0.10
N PRO A 134 17.70 -11.50 0.39
CA PRO A 134 17.27 -12.85 0.08
C PRO A 134 15.78 -13.06 0.35
N ARG A 135 15.09 -13.80 -0.52
CA ARG A 135 13.64 -14.04 -0.44
C ARG A 135 13.20 -14.60 0.92
N LYS A 136 14.03 -15.45 1.55
CA LYS A 136 13.76 -16.02 2.88
C LYS A 136 13.69 -14.95 3.97
N LEU A 137 14.63 -14.01 3.97
CA LEU A 137 14.65 -12.91 4.95
C LEU A 137 13.48 -11.94 4.73
N ARG A 138 13.12 -11.68 3.47
CA ARG A 138 11.95 -10.84 3.15
C ARG A 138 10.65 -11.43 3.71
N LEU A 139 10.48 -12.76 3.65
CA LEU A 139 9.33 -13.43 4.24
C LEU A 139 9.26 -13.25 5.76
N ILE A 140 10.41 -13.35 6.44
CA ILE A 140 10.50 -13.15 7.89
C ILE A 140 10.12 -11.71 8.27
N TYR A 141 10.69 -10.71 7.60
CA TYR A 141 10.39 -9.29 7.85
C TYR A 141 8.97 -8.89 7.44
N ASN A 142 8.43 -9.53 6.40
CA ASN A 142 7.01 -9.39 6.07
C ASN A 142 6.13 -9.91 7.21
N GLY A 143 6.45 -11.07 7.80
CA GLY A 143 5.70 -11.66 8.91
C GLY A 143 5.83 -10.95 10.24
N ASN A 144 6.97 -10.30 10.51
CA ASN A 144 7.26 -9.67 11.79
C ASN A 144 7.60 -8.18 11.61
N THR A 145 6.64 -7.32 11.92
CA THR A 145 6.78 -5.85 11.83
C THR A 145 7.90 -5.31 12.72
N ARG A 146 8.15 -5.89 13.91
CA ARG A 146 9.24 -5.43 14.78
C ARG A 146 10.61 -5.75 14.16
N ALA A 147 10.78 -6.96 13.65
CA ALA A 147 12.02 -7.36 12.98
C ALA A 147 12.27 -6.54 11.71
N PHE A 148 11.20 -6.19 10.97
CA PHE A 148 11.27 -5.26 9.85
C PHE A 148 11.82 -3.89 10.29
N PHE A 149 11.29 -3.30 11.36
CA PHE A 149 11.78 -2.01 11.83
C PHE A 149 13.20 -2.06 12.39
N GLN A 150 13.59 -3.12 13.08
CA GLN A 150 14.98 -3.31 13.50
C GLN A 150 15.94 -3.34 12.30
N TRP A 151 15.54 -4.01 11.21
CA TRP A 151 16.32 -4.01 9.97
C TRP A 151 16.34 -2.61 9.32
N VAL A 152 15.21 -1.90 9.30
CA VAL A 152 15.15 -0.51 8.80
C VAL A 152 16.10 0.39 9.59
N ASP A 153 16.06 0.32 10.93
CA ASP A 153 16.91 1.15 11.80
C ASP A 153 18.40 0.87 11.53
N LEU A 154 18.78 -0.40 11.35
CA LEU A 154 20.16 -0.76 10.97
C LEU A 154 20.57 -0.18 9.61
N VAL A 155 19.67 -0.23 8.62
CA VAL A 155 19.91 0.31 7.27
C VAL A 155 20.07 1.84 7.33
N VAL A 156 19.22 2.53 8.09
CA VAL A 156 19.30 3.99 8.27
C VAL A 156 20.57 4.38 9.00
N MET A 157 20.92 3.69 10.11
CA MET A 157 22.16 3.93 10.85
C MET A 157 23.41 3.71 9.98
N SER A 158 23.40 2.71 9.09
CA SER A 158 24.53 2.48 8.19
C SER A 158 24.76 3.63 7.20
N ASN A 159 23.69 4.31 6.78
CA ASN A 159 23.77 5.45 5.86
C ASN A 159 24.13 6.77 6.56
N THR A 160 23.67 6.98 7.80
CA THR A 160 23.96 8.23 8.54
C THR A 160 25.42 8.32 9.02
N VAL A 161 26.09 7.18 9.21
CA VAL A 161 27.53 7.13 9.51
C VAL A 161 28.36 7.71 8.36
N GLU A 162 27.96 7.50 7.11
CA GLU A 162 28.65 8.11 5.96
C GLU A 162 28.45 9.63 5.94
N GLU A 163 27.22 10.14 6.11
CA GLU A 163 26.96 11.59 6.13
C GLU A 163 27.62 12.35 7.30
N GLY A 164 27.75 11.71 8.47
CA GLY A 164 28.45 12.29 9.62
C GLY A 164 29.94 12.53 9.32
N THR A 165 30.57 11.67 8.53
CA THR A 165 31.97 11.83 8.10
C THR A 165 32.14 12.83 6.94
N THR A 166 31.12 13.03 6.09
CA THR A 166 31.18 14.02 5.00
C THR A 166 30.84 15.44 5.44
N LYS A 167 29.99 15.63 6.47
CA LYS A 167 29.63 16.96 6.99
C LYS A 167 30.77 17.66 7.71
N GLU A 168 31.74 16.94 8.28
CA GLU A 168 32.98 17.54 8.79
C GLU A 168 33.91 18.04 7.66
N HIS A 169 33.74 17.57 6.43
CA HIS A 169 34.62 17.93 5.32
C HIS A 169 34.17 19.16 4.52
N TRP A 170 32.90 19.57 4.63
CA TRP A 170 32.33 20.66 3.81
C TRP A 170 31.49 21.65 4.63
N PRO A 171 32.14 22.60 5.36
CA PRO A 171 31.50 23.46 6.36
C PRO A 171 30.57 24.57 5.82
N TRP A 172 30.24 24.60 4.53
CA TRP A 172 29.54 25.73 3.88
C TRP A 172 28.13 25.43 3.36
N LEU A 173 27.52 24.31 3.75
CA LEU A 173 26.09 24.05 3.46
C LEU A 173 25.24 24.25 4.72
N ARG A 174 25.19 25.48 5.22
CA ARG A 174 24.11 25.99 6.08
C ARG A 174 23.24 26.95 5.29
#